data_AF-A0A178E918-F1
#
_entry.id   AF-A0A178E918-F1
#
_cell.length_a   1.000
_cell.length_b   1.000
_cell.length_c   1.000
_cell.angle_alpha   90.00
_cell.angle_beta   90.00
_cell.angle_gamma   90.00
#
_symmetry.space_group_name_H-M   'P 1'
#
loop_
_entity.id
_entity.type
_entity.pdbx_description
1 polymer ?
#
loop_
_entity_poly.entity_id
_entity_poly.type
_entity_poly.pdbx_seq_one_letter_code
_entity_poly.pdbx_strand_id
1 'polypeptide(L)'
;IGSCTGDQACDHRLNNGFPCGPFHSESQFNDYLVGPVRRCPRQELVEHYRRRLADDHGIVFTHADLDGDHILVEPTTGKITGIIDWETAGWWPAYWEYTKARYGPRYQPWWKKLVSEVLVHYEDELQVEYDLQDY
;
A
#
# COMPACT_ATOMS: atom_id res chain seq x y z
N ILE A 1 0.54 12.98 1.51
CA ILE A 1 0.55 11.55 1.89
C ILE A 1 0.97 11.47 3.33
N GLY A 2 0.15 10.88 4.20
CA GLY A 2 0.29 10.99 5.65
C GLY A 2 -0.97 10.54 6.37
N SER A 3 -1.03 10.76 7.68
CA SER A 3 -2.17 10.33 8.51
C SER A 3 -3.46 11.06 8.15
N CYS A 4 -4.58 10.65 8.75
CA CYS A 4 -5.87 11.34 8.61
C CYS A 4 -5.84 12.82 9.06
N THR A 5 -4.91 13.20 9.93
CA THR A 5 -4.70 14.59 10.39
C THR A 5 -3.74 15.38 9.50
N GLY A 6 -3.10 14.73 8.51
CA GLY A 6 -2.09 15.33 7.64
C GLY A 6 -0.66 15.26 8.17
N ASP A 7 -0.44 14.56 9.29
CA ASP A 7 0.87 14.36 9.92
C ASP A 7 1.54 13.07 9.40
N GLN A 8 2.56 12.59 10.11
CA GLN A 8 3.23 11.33 9.82
C GLN A 8 2.25 10.16 9.91
N ALA A 9 2.34 9.21 8.98
CA ALA A 9 1.55 7.98 9.01
C ALA A 9 2.39 6.79 9.48
N CYS A 10 1.72 5.84 10.14
CA CYS A 10 2.27 4.52 10.40
C CYS A 10 1.73 3.55 9.35
N ASP A 11 2.61 2.76 8.76
CA ASP A 11 2.23 1.66 7.87
C ASP A 11 3.24 0.53 8.08
N HIS A 12 2.76 -0.69 8.35
CA HIS A 12 3.61 -1.85 8.64
C HIS A 12 4.59 -2.20 7.48
N ARG A 13 4.27 -1.81 6.24
CA ARG A 13 5.13 -1.97 5.06
C ARG A 13 6.27 -0.95 5.02
N LEU A 14 6.11 0.19 5.68
CA LEU A 14 7.04 1.31 5.64
C LEU A 14 7.78 1.43 6.97
N ASN A 15 9.08 1.71 6.91
CA ASN A 15 9.87 2.04 8.11
C ASN A 15 9.72 1.06 9.29
N ASN A 16 9.47 -0.23 9.04
CA ASN A 16 9.13 -1.21 10.09
C ASN A 16 7.98 -0.76 11.02
N GLY A 17 6.96 -0.09 10.48
CA GLY A 17 5.80 0.41 11.23
C GLY A 17 6.04 1.71 12.01
N PHE A 18 7.27 2.25 12.03
CA PHE A 18 7.52 3.55 12.65
C PHE A 18 6.94 4.69 11.80
N PRO A 19 6.50 5.81 12.41
CA PRO A 19 5.97 6.95 11.69
C PRO A 19 6.87 7.43 10.54
N CYS A 20 6.28 7.71 9.39
CA CYS A 20 6.97 8.24 8.21
C CYS A 20 6.16 9.35 7.52
N GLY A 21 6.83 10.17 6.72
CA GLY A 21 6.23 11.37 6.14
C GLY A 21 6.06 12.52 7.16
N PRO A 22 5.07 13.41 7.00
CA PRO A 22 4.19 13.48 5.84
C PRO A 22 4.98 13.78 4.56
N PHE A 23 4.54 13.25 3.43
CA PHE A 23 5.10 13.55 2.12
C PHE A 23 4.18 14.55 1.40
N HIS A 24 4.77 15.60 0.84
CA HIS A 24 4.02 16.67 0.17
C HIS A 24 3.67 16.35 -1.29
N SER A 25 4.20 15.27 -1.84
CA SER A 25 3.90 14.76 -3.18
C SER A 25 4.06 13.25 -3.25
N GLU A 26 3.45 12.63 -4.25
CA GLU A 26 3.68 11.22 -4.56
C GLU A 26 5.14 10.95 -4.94
N SER A 27 5.79 11.86 -5.67
CA SER A 27 7.22 11.72 -6.00
C SER A 27 8.10 11.59 -4.76
N GLN A 28 7.87 12.40 -3.72
CA GLN A 28 8.60 12.28 -2.45
C GLN A 28 8.34 10.95 -1.74
N PHE A 29 7.10 10.46 -1.83
CA PHE A 29 6.74 9.15 -1.29
C PHE A 29 7.41 8.00 -2.05
N ASN A 30 7.41 8.04 -3.38
CA ASN A 30 8.04 7.06 -4.24
C ASN A 30 9.56 7.02 -4.04
N ASP A 31 10.20 8.19 -3.90
CA ASP A 31 11.63 8.29 -3.55
C ASP A 31 11.96 7.64 -2.20
N TYR A 32 11.05 7.79 -1.23
CA TYR A 32 11.16 7.15 0.07
C TYR A 32 10.97 5.63 -0.04
N LEU A 33 9.98 5.17 -0.80
CA LEU A 33 9.63 3.77 -0.99
C LEU A 33 10.80 2.95 -1.57
N VAL A 34 11.53 3.50 -2.54
CA VAL A 34 12.73 2.86 -3.13
C VAL A 34 14.01 3.08 -2.32
N GLY A 35 13.94 3.87 -1.25
CA GLY A 35 15.08 4.20 -0.39
C GLY A 35 15.88 3.01 0.13
N PRO A 36 15.24 1.91 0.61
CA PRO A 36 15.94 0.71 1.07
C PRO A 36 16.89 0.08 0.03
N VAL A 37 16.53 0.14 -1.27
CA VAL A 37 17.33 -0.42 -2.37
C VAL A 37 18.72 0.21 -2.46
N ARG A 38 18.89 1.45 -1.97
CA ARG A 38 20.20 2.13 -1.92
C ARG A 38 21.24 1.40 -1.07
N ARG A 39 20.82 0.50 -0.17
CA ARG A 39 21.72 -0.35 0.63
C ARG A 39 22.37 -1.44 -0.20
N CYS A 40 21.86 -1.72 -1.40
CA CYS A 40 22.43 -2.70 -2.31
C CYS A 40 23.61 -2.16 -3.11
N PRO A 41 24.60 -3.00 -3.46
CA PRO A 41 25.72 -2.60 -4.30
C PRO A 41 25.31 -2.13 -5.70
N ARG A 42 24.12 -2.53 -6.17
CA ARG A 42 23.56 -2.23 -7.49
C ARG A 42 22.71 -0.96 -7.44
N GLN A 43 23.37 0.19 -7.48
CA GLN A 43 22.71 1.49 -7.39
C GLN A 43 21.76 1.78 -8.56
N GLU A 44 21.98 1.15 -9.71
CA GLU A 44 21.11 1.23 -10.89
C GLU A 44 19.68 0.74 -10.63
N LEU A 45 19.49 -0.11 -9.61
CA LEU A 45 18.18 -0.65 -9.25
C LEU A 45 17.26 0.41 -8.64
N VAL A 46 17.83 1.40 -7.94
CA VAL A 46 17.04 2.51 -7.38
C VAL A 46 16.36 3.28 -8.50
N GLU A 47 17.12 3.64 -9.55
CA GLU A 47 16.56 4.32 -10.72
C GLU A 47 15.61 3.42 -11.51
N HIS A 48 15.92 2.13 -11.62
CA HIS A 48 15.06 1.15 -12.30
C HIS A 48 13.66 1.10 -11.68
N TYR A 49 13.55 0.91 -10.36
CA TYR A 49 12.26 0.86 -9.68
C TYR A 49 11.58 2.22 -9.63
N ARG A 50 12.33 3.30 -9.40
CA ARG A 50 11.75 4.64 -9.31
C ARG A 50 11.05 5.06 -10.60
N ARG A 51 11.62 4.75 -11.76
CA ARG A 51 11.03 5.06 -13.08
C ARG A 51 9.75 4.28 -13.40
N ARG A 52 9.51 3.18 -12.68
CA ARG A 52 8.30 2.36 -12.84
C ARG A 52 7.14 2.80 -11.95
N LEU A 53 7.38 3.71 -11.00
CA LEU A 53 6.36 4.31 -10.15
C LEU A 53 5.93 5.65 -10.73
N ALA A 54 4.66 5.76 -11.13
CA ALA A 54 4.10 7.04 -11.58
C ALA A 54 3.91 8.01 -10.40
N ASP A 55 3.90 9.31 -10.68
CA ASP A 55 3.81 10.39 -9.68
C ASP A 55 2.52 11.23 -9.81
N ASP A 56 1.58 10.76 -10.62
CA ASP A 56 0.36 11.46 -11.00
C ASP A 56 -0.92 10.73 -10.55
N HIS A 57 -0.80 9.80 -9.60
CA HIS A 57 -1.97 9.17 -9.01
C HIS A 57 -2.74 10.16 -8.13
N GLY A 58 -4.05 9.93 -8.03
CA GLY A 58 -4.86 10.61 -7.03
C GLY A 58 -4.40 10.24 -5.62
N ILE A 59 -4.36 11.22 -4.73
CA ILE A 59 -4.16 10.97 -3.30
C ILE A 59 -5.53 10.83 -2.64
N VAL A 60 -5.81 9.65 -2.10
CA VAL A 60 -7.13 9.28 -1.57
C VAL A 60 -7.02 8.77 -0.14
N PHE A 61 -8.13 8.84 0.59
CA PHE A 61 -8.19 8.27 1.93
C PHE A 61 -8.34 6.76 1.81
N THR A 62 -7.36 6.04 2.34
CA THR A 62 -7.12 4.61 2.12
C THR A 62 -7.01 3.92 3.47
N HIS A 63 -7.57 2.71 3.59
CA HIS A 63 -7.48 1.91 4.81
C HIS A 63 -6.04 1.44 5.04
N ALA A 64 -5.36 1.10 3.96
CA ALA A 64 -3.94 0.70 3.94
C ALA A 64 -3.65 -0.55 4.78
N ASP A 65 -4.63 -1.40 4.98
CA ASP A 65 -4.47 -2.78 5.49
C ASP A 65 -5.77 -3.57 5.25
N LEU A 66 -6.48 -3.33 4.14
CA LEU A 66 -7.75 -3.99 3.91
C LEU A 66 -7.53 -5.47 3.60
N ASP A 67 -8.07 -6.33 4.44
CA ASP A 67 -8.11 -7.78 4.28
C ASP A 67 -9.46 -8.33 4.74
N GLY A 68 -9.75 -9.58 4.39
CA GLY A 68 -10.96 -10.30 4.83
C GLY A 68 -11.17 -10.31 6.34
N ASP A 69 -10.10 -10.35 7.12
CA ASP A 69 -10.14 -10.32 8.59
C ASP A 69 -10.66 -8.99 9.15
N HIS A 70 -10.63 -7.91 8.36
CA HIS A 70 -11.02 -6.56 8.76
C HIS A 70 -12.42 -6.15 8.28
N ILE A 71 -13.15 -7.07 7.64
CA ILE A 71 -14.51 -6.85 7.13
C ILE A 71 -15.50 -7.69 7.93
N LEU A 72 -16.38 -7.01 8.66
CA LEU A 72 -17.46 -7.65 9.40
C LEU A 72 -18.65 -7.89 8.47
N VAL A 73 -19.19 -9.11 8.50
CA VAL A 73 -20.28 -9.55 7.64
C VAL A 73 -21.38 -10.20 8.48
N GLU A 74 -22.63 -9.86 8.19
CA GLU A 74 -23.77 -10.57 8.78
C GLU A 74 -23.90 -11.97 8.14
N PRO A 75 -23.83 -13.07 8.91
CA PRO A 75 -23.68 -14.42 8.36
C PRO A 75 -24.82 -14.91 7.45
N THR A 76 -26.03 -14.40 7.63
CA THR A 76 -27.22 -14.87 6.91
C THR A 76 -27.39 -14.19 5.55
N THR A 77 -27.10 -12.90 5.49
CA THR A 77 -27.35 -12.03 4.33
C THR A 77 -26.09 -11.73 3.52
N GLY A 78 -24.90 -11.93 4.11
CA GLY A 78 -23.64 -11.53 3.49
C GLY A 78 -23.44 -10.01 3.47
N LYS A 79 -24.28 -9.24 4.17
CA LYS A 79 -24.17 -7.78 4.21
C LYS A 79 -22.97 -7.36 5.05
N ILE A 80 -22.14 -6.47 4.51
CA ILE A 80 -21.07 -5.82 5.26
C ILE A 80 -21.69 -4.96 6.36
N THR A 81 -21.31 -5.21 7.61
CA THR A 81 -21.78 -4.51 8.81
C THR A 81 -20.74 -3.54 9.36
N GLY A 82 -19.48 -3.69 8.98
CA GLY A 82 -18.41 -2.80 9.39
C GLY A 82 -17.08 -3.12 8.72
N ILE A 83 -16.20 -2.12 8.73
CA ILE A 83 -14.77 -2.25 8.41
C ILE A 83 -14.03 -1.77 9.65
N ILE A 84 -13.10 -2.58 10.15
CA ILE A 84 -12.35 -2.34 11.38
C ILE A 84 -10.85 -2.26 11.11
N ASP A 85 -10.06 -1.96 12.14
CA ASP A 85 -8.59 -1.91 12.08
C ASP A 85 -7.99 -0.77 11.21
N TRP A 86 -8.49 0.44 11.43
CA TRP A 86 -8.08 1.66 10.71
C TRP A 86 -6.76 2.28 11.20
N GLU A 87 -5.90 1.54 11.90
CA GLU A 87 -4.69 2.11 12.54
C GLU A 87 -3.63 2.61 11.54
N THR A 88 -3.60 2.06 10.32
CA THR A 88 -2.72 2.47 9.22
C THR A 88 -3.41 3.43 8.23
N ALA A 89 -4.68 3.79 8.48
CA ALA A 89 -5.45 4.58 7.56
C ALA A 89 -4.90 6.00 7.42
N GLY A 90 -4.94 6.50 6.19
CA GLY A 90 -4.35 7.79 5.85
C GLY A 90 -4.60 8.20 4.42
N TRP A 91 -3.98 9.31 4.04
CA TRP A 91 -3.95 9.79 2.66
C TRP A 91 -2.78 9.15 1.92
N TRP A 92 -3.07 8.29 0.96
CA TRP A 92 -2.09 7.49 0.23
C TRP A 92 -2.32 7.62 -1.29
N PRO A 93 -1.32 7.29 -2.14
CA PRO A 93 -1.57 7.11 -3.57
C PRO A 93 -2.70 6.11 -3.82
N ALA A 94 -3.50 6.32 -4.87
CA ALA A 94 -4.67 5.50 -5.19
C ALA A 94 -4.33 4.01 -5.38
N TYR A 95 -3.10 3.69 -5.76
CA TYR A 95 -2.64 2.31 -5.91
C TYR A 95 -2.39 1.58 -4.59
N TRP A 96 -2.24 2.31 -3.48
CA TRP A 96 -1.71 1.77 -2.22
C TRP A 96 -2.60 0.68 -1.62
N GLU A 97 -3.94 0.81 -1.70
CA GLU A 97 -4.84 -0.26 -1.24
C GLU A 97 -4.72 -1.50 -2.12
N TYR A 98 -4.64 -1.33 -3.45
CA TYR A 98 -4.55 -2.45 -4.38
C TYR A 98 -3.30 -3.27 -4.12
N THR A 99 -2.15 -2.61 -4.00
CA THR A 99 -0.88 -3.30 -3.77
C THR A 99 -0.87 -3.99 -2.41
N LYS A 100 -1.29 -3.30 -1.34
CA LYS A 100 -1.36 -3.89 0.00
C LYS A 100 -2.37 -5.02 0.15
N ALA A 101 -3.57 -4.89 -0.40
CA ALA A 101 -4.57 -5.96 -0.33
C ALA A 101 -4.14 -7.21 -1.14
N ARG A 102 -3.30 -7.03 -2.16
CA ARG A 102 -2.75 -8.12 -2.98
C ARG A 102 -1.47 -8.74 -2.39
N TYR A 103 -0.83 -8.04 -1.47
CA TYR A 103 0.48 -8.38 -0.96
C TYR A 103 0.54 -8.38 0.58
N GLY A 104 0.93 -9.51 1.17
CA GLY A 104 1.12 -9.64 2.61
C GLY A 104 1.37 -11.08 3.04
N PRO A 105 1.78 -11.31 4.30
CA PRO A 105 2.09 -12.65 4.82
C PRO A 105 0.84 -13.54 4.93
N ARG A 106 -0.36 -12.94 4.95
CA ARG A 106 -1.66 -13.62 5.00
C ARG A 106 -2.10 -14.02 3.59
N TYR A 107 -1.36 -14.93 2.95
CA TYR A 107 -1.69 -15.39 1.61
C TYR A 107 -3.04 -16.12 1.57
N GLN A 108 -4.05 -15.48 0.98
CA GLN A 108 -5.37 -16.05 0.77
C GLN A 108 -5.76 -15.97 -0.72
N PRO A 109 -5.76 -17.09 -1.47
CA PRO A 109 -6.09 -17.08 -2.91
C PRO A 109 -7.45 -16.47 -3.22
N TRP A 110 -8.44 -16.70 -2.35
CA TRP A 110 -9.79 -16.19 -2.51
C TRP A 110 -9.82 -14.66 -2.37
N TRP A 111 -9.03 -14.09 -1.45
CA TRP A 111 -8.94 -12.65 -1.24
C TRP A 111 -8.30 -11.96 -2.44
N LYS A 112 -7.16 -12.49 -2.94
CA LYS A 112 -6.49 -11.94 -4.13
C LYS A 112 -7.40 -11.92 -5.36
N LYS A 113 -8.23 -12.95 -5.51
CA LYS A 113 -9.23 -13.04 -6.57
C LYS A 113 -10.30 -11.95 -6.39
N LEU A 114 -10.87 -11.84 -5.19
CA LEU A 114 -11.87 -10.82 -4.88
C LEU A 114 -11.34 -9.40 -5.11
N VAL A 115 -10.15 -9.10 -4.61
CA VAL A 115 -9.48 -7.79 -4.81
C VAL A 115 -9.30 -7.49 -6.29
N SER A 116 -8.89 -8.47 -7.10
CA SER A 116 -8.76 -8.28 -8.56
C SER A 116 -10.11 -8.14 -9.28
N GLU A 117 -11.23 -8.52 -8.68
CA GLU A 117 -12.56 -8.32 -9.26
C GLU A 117 -13.18 -6.99 -8.85
N VAL A 118 -12.78 -6.42 -7.70
CA VAL A 118 -13.45 -5.27 -7.08
C VAL A 118 -12.63 -3.97 -7.16
N LEU A 119 -11.32 -4.02 -6.99
CA LEU A 119 -10.46 -2.83 -6.98
C LEU A 119 -9.92 -2.52 -8.37
N VAL A 120 -9.56 -1.24 -8.58
CA VAL A 120 -8.82 -0.79 -9.77
C VAL A 120 -7.42 -1.42 -9.77
N HIS A 121 -6.96 -1.86 -10.93
CA HIS A 121 -5.68 -2.56 -11.06
C HIS A 121 -4.52 -1.58 -11.21
N TYR A 122 -3.44 -1.87 -10.50
CA TYR A 122 -2.16 -1.17 -10.56
C TYR A 122 -1.05 -2.23 -10.62
N GLU A 123 -0.98 -2.96 -11.74
CA GLU A 123 -0.08 -4.13 -11.88
C GLU A 123 1.39 -3.74 -11.92
N ASP A 124 1.72 -2.57 -12.49
CA ASP A 124 3.10 -2.09 -12.55
C ASP A 124 3.61 -1.75 -11.14
N GLU A 125 2.82 -1.03 -10.35
CA GLU A 125 3.10 -0.71 -8.95
C GLU A 125 3.12 -1.98 -8.08
N LEU A 126 2.19 -2.90 -8.31
CA LEU A 126 2.16 -4.19 -7.61
C LEU A 126 3.42 -5.00 -7.88
N GLN A 127 3.89 -5.03 -9.13
CA GLN A 127 5.13 -5.73 -9.47
C GLN A 127 6.35 -5.06 -8.82
N VAL A 128 6.40 -3.72 -8.79
CA VAL A 128 7.45 -3.01 -8.05
C VAL A 128 7.39 -3.35 -6.56
N GLU A 129 6.20 -3.41 -5.95
CA GLU A 129 6.04 -3.81 -4.55
C GLU A 129 6.56 -5.22 -4.27
N TYR A 130 6.30 -6.19 -5.16
CA TYR A 130 6.90 -7.52 -5.05
C TYR A 130 8.42 -7.46 -5.12
N ASP A 131 8.97 -6.74 -6.10
CA ASP A 131 10.41 -6.65 -6.31
C ASP A 131 11.13 -5.94 -5.13
N LEU A 132 10.47 -4.99 -4.47
CA LEU A 132 11.05 -4.20 -3.38
C LEU A 132 11.20 -4.95 -2.06
N GLN A 133 10.56 -6.10 -1.88
CA GLN A 133 10.61 -6.87 -0.62
C GLN A 133 11.89 -7.66 -0.42
N ASP A 134 12.65 -7.86 -1.50
CA ASP A 134 13.94 -8.52 -1.43
C ASP A 134 15.02 -7.63 -0.79
N TYR A 135 14.67 -6.41 -0.35
CA TYR A 135 15.55 -5.37 0.19
C TYR A 135 15.16 -4.89 1.61
#